data_AF-A0A7Y1TDL7-F1
#
_entry.id   AF-A0A7Y1TDL7-F1
#
_cell.length_a   1.000
_cell.length_b   1.000
_cell.length_c   1.000
_cell.angle_alpha   90.00
_cell.angle_beta   90.00
_cell.angle_gamma   90.00
#
_symmetry.space_group_name_H-M   'P 1'
#
loop_
_entity.id
_entity.type
_entity.pdbx_description
1 polymer ?
#
loop_
_entity_poly.entity_id
_entity_poly.type
_entity_poly.pdbx_seq_one_letter_code
_entity_poly.pdbx_strand_id
1 'polypeptide(L)'
;MMGNQYALLKREVWEHRSIYVTPLAIASIVTLGTLAMLMFAGGFAKELDIAIFGATNIAGDTERQAALTGFFVGTSGVFLLAATVLTVFYTLDCLYTERKDKSILFWRSMPVTDAEAVISKLVTAIVIIPMVTVAVVIATHLVNL
;
A
#
# COMPACT_ATOMS: atom_id res chain seq x y z
N MET A 1 -5.37 -11.05 29.22
CA MET A 1 -5.11 -11.63 27.87
C MET A 1 -5.27 -10.58 26.77
N MET A 2 -6.41 -9.87 26.62
CA MET A 2 -6.54 -8.84 25.55
C MET A 2 -5.74 -7.53 25.76
N GLY A 3 -5.39 -7.18 27.01
CA GLY A 3 -4.68 -5.93 27.30
C GLY A 3 -3.26 -5.84 26.73
N ASN A 4 -2.49 -6.95 26.73
CA ASN A 4 -1.13 -6.97 26.19
C ASN A 4 -1.10 -6.87 24.65
N GLN A 5 -2.12 -7.42 23.98
CA GLN A 5 -2.18 -7.43 22.51
C GLN A 5 -2.22 -6.03 21.91
N TYR A 6 -3.00 -5.13 22.51
CA TYR A 6 -3.06 -3.74 22.06
C TYR A 6 -1.69 -3.04 22.16
N ALA A 7 -0.96 -3.26 23.26
CA ALA A 7 0.36 -2.68 23.45
C ALA A 7 1.39 -3.20 22.43
N LEU A 8 1.37 -4.50 22.14
CA LEU A 8 2.24 -5.13 21.14
C LEU A 8 1.96 -4.59 19.74
N LEU A 9 0.69 -4.51 19.34
CA LEU A 9 0.30 -3.94 18.04
C LEU A 9 0.69 -2.46 17.93
N LYS A 10 0.46 -1.68 18.98
CA LYS A 10 0.86 -0.26 19.00
C LYS A 10 2.37 -0.11 18.83
N ARG A 11 3.16 -0.97 19.49
CA ARG A 11 4.63 -0.97 19.34
C ARG A 11 5.02 -1.26 17.90
N GLU A 12 4.45 -2.31 17.31
CA GLU A 12 4.76 -2.77 15.96
C GLU A 12 4.54 -1.68 14.91
N VAL A 13 3.39 -1.01 15.01
CA VAL A 13 3.00 0.11 14.15
C VAL A 13 3.95 1.30 14.28
N TRP A 14 4.51 1.51 15.47
CA TRP A 14 5.39 2.65 15.75
C TRP A 14 6.84 2.38 15.34
N GLU A 15 7.30 1.14 15.47
CA GLU A 15 8.62 0.68 15.05
C GLU A 15 8.72 0.64 13.52
N HIS A 16 7.70 0.09 12.84
CA HIS A 16 7.70 -0.09 11.39
C HIS A 16 7.02 1.07 10.66
N ARG A 17 7.70 2.22 10.61
CA ARG A 17 7.23 3.41 9.87
C ARG A 17 6.97 3.16 8.38
N SER A 18 7.60 2.14 7.80
CA SER A 18 7.37 1.71 6.41
C SER A 18 5.89 1.40 6.12
N ILE A 19 5.11 0.97 7.12
CA ILE A 19 3.67 0.70 6.99
C ILE A 19 2.92 1.92 6.45
N TYR A 20 3.31 3.12 6.86
CA TYR A 20 2.68 4.37 6.39
C TYR A 20 3.47 5.03 5.26
N VAL A 21 4.79 5.01 5.33
CA VAL A 21 5.65 5.71 4.37
C VAL A 21 5.55 5.10 2.97
N THR A 22 5.52 3.77 2.85
CA THR A 22 5.46 3.10 1.55
C THR A 22 4.20 3.43 0.75
N PRO A 23 2.97 3.24 1.29
CA PRO A 23 1.77 3.61 0.54
C PRO A 23 1.69 5.13 0.28
N LEU A 24 2.17 5.98 1.19
CA LEU A 24 2.20 7.45 0.97
C LEU A 24 3.18 7.86 -0.14
N ALA A 25 4.34 7.22 -0.23
CA ALA A 25 5.31 7.47 -1.30
C ALA A 25 4.74 7.06 -2.66
N ILE A 26 3.94 5.99 -2.71
CA ILE A 26 3.30 5.57 -3.96
C ILE A 26 2.16 6.51 -4.31
N ALA A 27 1.38 6.95 -3.33
CA ALA A 27 0.35 7.96 -3.52
C ALA A 27 0.94 9.25 -4.13
N SER A 28 2.08 9.73 -3.64
CA SER A 28 2.74 10.90 -4.22
C SER A 28 3.23 10.64 -5.65
N ILE A 29 3.83 9.48 -5.94
CA ILE A 29 4.26 9.13 -7.30
C ILE A 29 3.07 9.05 -8.26
N VAL A 30 1.98 8.39 -7.86
CA VAL A 30 0.78 8.23 -8.69
C VAL A 30 0.12 9.58 -8.96
N THR A 31 -0.08 10.41 -7.93
CA THR A 31 -0.67 11.77 -8.07
C THR A 31 0.22 12.71 -8.88
N LEU A 32 1.54 12.66 -8.73
CA LEU A 32 2.43 13.46 -9.57
C LEU A 32 2.43 12.95 -11.02
N GLY A 33 2.34 11.63 -11.22
CA GLY A 33 2.23 11.03 -12.55
C GLY A 33 0.96 11.45 -13.28
N THR A 34 -0.18 11.51 -12.58
CA THR A 34 -1.46 12.01 -13.16
C THR A 34 -1.38 13.48 -13.51
N LEU A 35 -0.86 14.32 -12.62
CA LEU A 35 -0.67 15.75 -12.87
C LEU A 35 0.28 16.00 -14.05
N ALA A 36 1.37 15.25 -14.13
CA ALA A 36 2.29 15.32 -15.26
C ALA A 36 1.60 14.92 -16.56
N MET A 37 0.84 13.82 -16.58
CA MET A 37 0.05 13.42 -17.75
C MET A 37 -0.90 14.54 -18.20
N LEU A 38 -1.58 15.21 -17.26
CA LEU A 38 -2.49 16.31 -17.55
C LEU A 38 -1.76 17.55 -18.12
N MET A 39 -0.57 17.87 -17.59
CA MET A 39 0.26 19.00 -18.03
C MET A 39 0.93 18.76 -19.38
N PHE A 40 1.36 17.53 -19.66
CA PHE A 40 2.04 17.15 -20.91
C PHE A 40 1.09 16.67 -22.01
N ALA A 41 -0.18 16.44 -21.70
CA ALA A 41 -1.23 16.11 -22.68
C ALA A 41 -1.40 17.17 -23.78
N GLY A 42 -0.89 18.40 -23.63
CA GLY A 42 -0.85 19.37 -24.74
C GLY A 42 0.06 18.98 -25.92
N GLY A 43 1.10 18.15 -25.69
CA GLY A 43 2.10 17.77 -26.71
C GLY A 43 2.27 16.26 -26.91
N PHE A 44 2.11 15.46 -25.85
CA PHE A 44 2.28 14.00 -25.87
C PHE A 44 0.96 13.23 -26.14
N ALA A 45 -0.18 13.93 -26.09
CA ALA A 45 -1.47 13.31 -26.33
C ALA A 45 -1.65 12.81 -27.75
N LYS A 46 -1.00 13.39 -28.77
CA LYS A 46 -1.23 13.01 -30.18
C LYS A 46 -0.69 11.63 -30.56
N GLU A 47 0.39 11.18 -29.92
CA GLU A 47 1.01 9.87 -30.17
C GLU A 47 0.41 8.78 -29.29
N LEU A 48 -0.03 9.12 -28.07
CA LEU A 48 -0.89 8.25 -27.27
C LEU A 48 -2.34 8.22 -27.80
N ASP A 49 -2.80 9.25 -28.52
CA ASP A 49 -4.12 9.29 -29.17
C ASP A 49 -4.27 8.16 -30.19
N ILE A 50 -3.21 7.85 -30.91
CA ILE A 50 -3.29 6.79 -31.93
C ILE A 50 -3.26 5.40 -31.30
N ALA A 51 -2.66 5.26 -30.09
CA ALA A 51 -2.58 4.00 -29.36
C ALA A 51 -3.75 3.76 -28.38
N ILE A 52 -4.36 4.81 -27.84
CA ILE A 52 -5.47 4.77 -26.86
C ILE A 52 -6.79 5.28 -27.48
N PHE A 53 -6.73 6.27 -28.38
CA PHE A 53 -7.86 7.06 -28.89
C PHE A 53 -8.22 6.78 -30.38
N GLY A 54 -7.71 5.72 -31.00
CA GLY A 54 -8.28 5.19 -32.25
C GLY A 54 -9.77 4.80 -32.13
N ALA A 55 -10.26 4.66 -30.90
CA ALA A 55 -11.67 4.39 -30.55
C ALA A 55 -12.54 5.65 -30.40
N THR A 56 -11.96 6.83 -30.20
CA THR A 56 -12.68 8.06 -29.81
C THR A 56 -13.58 8.66 -30.89
N ASN A 57 -13.54 8.09 -32.10
CA ASN A 57 -14.52 8.42 -33.15
C ASN A 57 -15.86 7.67 -32.97
N ILE A 58 -16.05 6.90 -31.88
CA ILE A 58 -17.29 6.15 -31.59
C ILE A 58 -17.79 6.54 -30.18
N ALA A 59 -18.30 7.77 -30.08
CA ALA A 59 -18.81 8.34 -28.83
C ALA A 59 -19.89 7.47 -28.13
N GLY A 60 -19.60 7.03 -26.90
CA GLY A 60 -20.56 6.47 -25.96
C GLY A 60 -20.07 6.58 -24.51
N ASP A 61 -20.99 6.81 -23.55
CA ASP A 61 -20.69 6.88 -22.11
C ASP A 61 -19.90 5.65 -21.59
N THR A 62 -20.02 4.52 -22.29
CA THR A 62 -19.30 3.26 -22.08
C THR A 62 -17.79 3.38 -22.24
N GLU A 63 -17.29 4.11 -23.23
CA GLU A 63 -15.84 4.20 -23.48
C GLU A 63 -15.14 5.06 -22.42
N ARG A 64 -15.80 6.15 -21.99
CA ARG A 64 -15.31 6.99 -20.88
C ARG A 64 -15.26 6.22 -19.57
N GLN A 65 -16.29 5.42 -19.27
CA GLN A 65 -16.29 4.54 -18.11
C GLN A 65 -15.18 3.48 -18.18
N ALA A 66 -14.92 2.92 -19.36
CA ALA A 66 -13.86 1.94 -19.55
C ALA A 66 -12.46 2.56 -19.31
N ALA A 67 -12.20 3.77 -19.82
CA ALA A 67 -10.94 4.48 -19.61
C ALA A 67 -10.70 4.81 -18.13
N LEU A 68 -11.70 5.34 -17.43
CA LEU A 68 -11.60 5.65 -16.00
C LEU A 68 -11.40 4.39 -15.15
N THR A 69 -12.14 3.32 -15.47
CA THR A 69 -11.99 2.04 -14.79
C THR A 69 -10.59 1.47 -15.01
N GLY A 70 -10.09 1.48 -16.25
CA GLY A 70 -8.74 1.02 -16.58
C GLY A 70 -7.66 1.81 -15.83
N PHE A 71 -7.81 3.12 -15.72
CA PHE A 71 -6.91 3.99 -14.98
C PHE A 71 -6.90 3.67 -13.46
N PHE A 72 -8.07 3.58 -12.82
CA PHE A 72 -8.15 3.28 -11.39
C PHE A 72 -7.70 1.85 -11.05
N VAL A 73 -8.02 0.88 -11.89
CA VAL A 73 -7.55 -0.51 -11.73
C VAL A 73 -6.03 -0.59 -11.94
N GLY A 74 -5.50 0.07 -12.96
CA GLY A 74 -4.07 0.10 -13.25
C GLY A 74 -3.25 0.72 -12.12
N THR A 75 -3.68 1.89 -11.62
CA THR A 75 -3.03 2.54 -10.47
C THR A 75 -3.14 1.72 -9.18
N SER A 76 -4.29 1.08 -8.93
CA SER A 76 -4.46 0.16 -7.78
C SER A 76 -3.50 -1.02 -7.82
N GLY A 77 -3.19 -1.53 -9.01
CA GLY A 77 -2.21 -2.60 -9.20
C GLY A 77 -0.82 -2.26 -8.65
N VAL A 78 -0.38 -1.00 -8.80
CA VAL A 78 0.90 -0.52 -8.27
C VAL A 78 0.91 -0.54 -6.74
N PHE A 79 -0.18 -0.09 -6.12
CA PHE A 79 -0.34 -0.17 -4.66
C PHE A 79 -0.35 -1.60 -4.15
N LEU A 80 -1.05 -2.52 -4.82
CA LEU A 80 -1.09 -3.94 -4.44
C LEU A 80 0.28 -4.61 -4.55
N LEU A 81 1.02 -4.35 -5.62
CA LEU A 81 2.37 -4.87 -5.80
C LEU A 81 3.28 -4.39 -4.67
N ALA A 82 3.23 -3.10 -4.35
CA ALA A 82 4.04 -2.55 -3.28
C ALA A 82 3.62 -3.02 -1.89
N ALA A 83 2.32 -3.20 -1.62
CA ALA A 83 1.86 -3.77 -0.36
C ALA A 83 2.34 -5.21 -0.20
N THR A 84 2.38 -5.98 -1.29
CA THR A 84 2.95 -7.34 -1.29
C THR A 84 4.43 -7.30 -0.93
N VAL A 85 5.20 -6.43 -1.60
CA VAL A 85 6.63 -6.23 -1.32
C VAL A 85 6.84 -5.80 0.14
N LEU A 86 6.12 -4.78 0.59
CA LEU A 86 6.16 -4.28 1.97
C LEU A 86 5.89 -5.39 2.99
N THR A 87 4.88 -6.23 2.75
CA THR A 87 4.52 -7.33 3.65
C THR A 87 5.63 -8.37 3.75
N VAL A 88 6.27 -8.71 2.62
CA VAL A 88 7.43 -9.62 2.59
C VAL A 88 8.61 -9.02 3.37
N PHE A 89 8.95 -7.76 3.11
CA PHE A 89 10.07 -7.11 3.82
C PHE A 89 9.79 -6.95 5.32
N TYR A 90 8.56 -6.58 5.70
CA TYR A 90 8.13 -6.48 7.08
C TYR A 90 8.28 -7.83 7.82
N THR A 91 7.77 -8.91 7.23
CA THR A 91 7.86 -10.25 7.85
C THR A 91 9.29 -10.77 7.95
N LEU A 92 10.13 -10.50 6.94
CA LEU A 92 11.56 -10.83 6.97
C LEU A 92 12.30 -10.06 8.07
N ASP A 93 12.06 -8.76 8.19
CA ASP A 93 12.68 -7.91 9.20
C ASP A 93 12.27 -8.36 10.61
N CYS A 94 10.99 -8.65 10.82
CA CYS A 94 10.45 -9.22 12.05
C CYS A 94 11.16 -10.53 12.48
N LEU A 95 11.50 -11.39 11.53
CA LEU A 95 12.15 -12.67 11.79
C LEU A 95 13.66 -12.51 12.01
N TYR A 96 14.30 -11.63 11.24
CA TYR A 96 15.73 -11.41 11.30
C TYR A 96 16.16 -10.69 12.59
N THR A 97 15.43 -9.63 12.96
CA THR A 97 15.70 -8.82 14.17
C THR A 97 15.59 -9.66 15.44
N GLU A 98 14.55 -10.50 15.58
CA GLU A 98 14.41 -11.40 16.73
C GLU A 98 15.56 -12.39 16.88
N ARG A 99 16.05 -12.95 15.76
CA ARG A 99 17.18 -13.90 15.77
C ARG A 99 18.49 -13.20 16.12
N LYS A 100 18.68 -11.98 15.60
CA LYS A 100 19.89 -11.19 15.82
C LYS A 100 19.99 -10.72 17.27
N ASP A 101 18.91 -10.19 17.82
CA ASP A 101 18.93 -9.51 19.12
C ASP A 101 18.64 -10.45 20.28
N LYS A 102 18.27 -11.72 20.02
CA LYS A 102 17.85 -12.72 21.03
C LYS A 102 16.81 -12.16 22.01
N SER A 103 16.05 -11.15 21.59
CA SER A 103 15.07 -10.43 22.40
C SER A 103 13.98 -11.37 22.95
N ILE A 104 13.79 -12.53 22.32
CA ILE A 104 12.92 -13.60 22.80
C ILE A 104 13.20 -14.00 24.25
N LEU A 105 14.46 -13.96 24.72
CA LEU A 105 14.80 -14.26 26.11
C LEU A 105 14.32 -13.18 27.09
N PHE A 106 14.27 -11.91 26.66
CA PHE A 106 13.71 -10.81 27.44
C PHE A 106 12.18 -10.89 27.47
N TRP A 107 11.53 -11.18 26.33
CA TRP A 107 10.08 -11.32 26.31
C TRP A 107 9.59 -12.51 27.14
N ARG A 108 10.40 -13.57 27.24
CA ARG A 108 10.12 -14.73 28.09
C ARG A 108 10.18 -14.45 29.59
N SER A 109 10.86 -13.38 30.02
CA SER A 109 10.85 -12.94 31.43
C SER A 109 9.72 -11.97 31.75
N MET A 110 9.02 -11.46 30.73
CA MET A 110 7.79 -10.68 30.88
C MET A 110 6.56 -11.61 30.81
N PRO A 111 5.41 -11.20 31.37
CA PRO A 111 4.18 -12.00 31.34
C PRO A 111 3.50 -11.93 29.94
N VAL A 112 4.26 -12.21 28.89
CA VAL A 112 3.85 -12.23 27.48
C VAL A 112 4.24 -13.59 26.90
N THR A 113 3.32 -14.26 26.23
CA THR A 113 3.62 -15.57 25.64
C THR A 113 4.21 -15.43 24.23
N ASP A 114 5.02 -16.41 23.80
CA ASP A 114 5.58 -16.43 22.44
C ASP A 114 4.48 -16.40 21.37
N ALA A 115 3.34 -17.06 21.62
CA ALA A 115 2.19 -17.05 20.73
C ALA A 115 1.58 -15.65 20.58
N GLU A 116 1.50 -14.89 21.68
CA GLU A 116 0.97 -13.53 21.66
C GLU A 116 1.82 -12.58 20.80
N ALA A 117 3.14 -12.75 20.80
CA ALA A 117 4.08 -11.96 19.98
C ALA A 117 4.00 -12.32 18.48
N VAL A 118 3.82 -13.61 18.15
CA VAL A 118 3.63 -14.04 16.76
C VAL A 118 2.28 -13.54 16.22
N ILE A 119 1.23 -13.61 17.02
CA ILE A 119 -0.11 -13.13 16.64
C ILE A 119 -0.09 -11.63 16.33
N SER A 120 0.60 -10.80 17.14
CA SER A 120 0.64 -9.36 16.86
C SER A 120 1.29 -9.04 15.52
N LYS A 121 2.36 -9.76 15.15
CA LYS A 121 3.02 -9.61 13.84
C LYS A 121 2.15 -10.09 12.68
N LEU A 122 1.48 -11.23 12.88
CA LEU A 122 0.57 -11.80 11.88
C LEU A 122 -0.64 -10.89 11.64
N VAL A 123 -1.25 -10.33 12.69
CA VAL A 123 -2.32 -9.34 12.60
C VAL A 123 -1.83 -8.07 11.89
N THR A 124 -0.60 -7.63 12.17
CA THR A 124 -0.03 -6.46 11.50
C THR A 124 0.14 -6.71 9.99
N ALA A 125 0.68 -7.86 9.61
CA ALA A 125 0.88 -8.24 8.21
C ALA A 125 -0.43 -8.42 7.43
N ILE A 126 -1.44 -9.05 8.03
CA ILE A 126 -2.68 -9.46 7.33
C ILE A 126 -3.77 -8.40 7.42
N VAL A 127 -3.80 -7.59 8.48
CA VAL A 127 -4.90 -6.64 8.74
C VAL A 127 -4.40 -5.20 8.62
N ILE A 128 -3.36 -4.83 9.36
CA ILE A 128 -2.93 -3.43 9.47
C ILE A 128 -2.34 -2.94 8.15
N ILE A 129 -1.38 -3.68 7.57
CA ILE A 129 -0.75 -3.29 6.30
C ILE A 129 -1.80 -3.14 5.17
N PRO A 130 -2.71 -4.11 4.95
CA PRO A 130 -3.75 -3.96 3.92
C PRO A 130 -4.73 -2.84 4.23
N MET A 131 -5.15 -2.66 5.48
CA MET A 131 -6.09 -1.60 5.86
C MET A 131 -5.52 -0.21 5.61
N VAL A 132 -4.26 0.02 5.98
CA VAL A 132 -3.56 1.29 5.71
C VAL A 132 -3.41 1.51 4.21
N THR A 133 -3.02 0.47 3.46
CA THR A 133 -2.89 0.55 2.00
C THR A 133 -4.21 0.94 1.34
N VAL A 134 -5.31 0.27 1.71
CA VAL A 134 -6.65 0.56 1.16
C VAL A 134 -7.08 1.99 1.48
N ALA A 135 -6.87 2.46 2.72
CA ALA A 135 -7.19 3.84 3.10
C ALA A 135 -6.44 4.86 2.22
N VAL A 136 -5.15 4.61 1.95
CA VAL A 136 -4.34 5.48 1.09
C VAL A 136 -4.75 5.40 -0.38
N VAL A 137 -5.11 4.21 -0.89
CA VAL A 137 -5.63 4.05 -2.26
C VAL A 137 -6.89 4.88 -2.44
N ILE A 138 -7.85 4.76 -1.51
CA ILE A 138 -9.09 5.53 -1.55
C ILE A 138 -8.79 7.03 -1.54
N ALA A 139 -7.94 7.50 -0.63
CA ALA A 139 -7.56 8.90 -0.56
C ALA A 139 -6.90 9.39 -1.87
N THR A 140 -6.04 8.56 -2.47
CA THR A 140 -5.35 8.87 -3.73
C THR A 140 -6.32 8.97 -4.89
N HIS A 141 -7.28 8.06 -4.98
CA HIS A 141 -8.30 8.08 -6.04
C HIS A 141 -9.24 9.26 -5.90
N LEU A 142 -9.61 9.64 -4.67
CA LEU A 142 -10.42 10.85 -4.42
C LEU A 142 -9.68 12.13 -4.83
N VAL A 143 -8.36 12.19 -4.69
CA VAL A 143 -7.53 13.33 -5.11
C VAL A 143 -7.36 13.39 -6.62
N ASN A 144 -7.35 12.24 -7.30
CA ASN A 144 -7.14 12.11 -8.74
C ASN A 144 -8.44 12.06 -9.57
N LEU A 145 -9.60 12.25 -8.92
CA LEU A 145 -10.91 12.34 -9.57
C LEU A 145 -11.10 13.73 -10.21
#